data_AF-A0AA42Q3F2-F1
#
_entry.id   AF-A0AA42Q3F2-F1
#
_cell.length_a   1.000
_cell.length_b   1.000
_cell.length_c   1.000
_cell.angle_alpha   90.00
_cell.angle_beta   90.00
_cell.angle_gamma   90.00
#
_symmetry.space_group_name_H-M   'P 1'
#
loop_
_entity.id
_entity.type
_entity.pdbx_description
1 polymer ?
#
loop_
_entity_poly.entity_id
_entity_poly.type
_entity_poly.pdbx_seq_one_letter_code
_entity_poly.pdbx_strand_id
1 'polypeptide(L)'
;METIEQMAERHIRESEADLVHIDVLMKRAQKMSANAADQVEAERLLDQAMRQRAKLDLHLAALKSKQESDCEQLAEEGKRFKETLEKIRSNIEVMLASWL
;
A
#
# COMPACT_ATOMS: atom_id res chain seq x y z
N MET A 1 -12.63 -10.15 21.92
CA MET A 1 -11.25 -9.62 22.04
C MET A 1 -10.51 -10.19 20.84
N GLU A 2 -10.01 -9.33 19.95
CA GLU A 2 -9.25 -9.76 18.75
C GLU A 2 -7.88 -10.30 19.19
N THR A 3 -7.40 -11.39 18.58
CA THR A 3 -6.04 -11.89 18.83
C THR A 3 -5.02 -11.13 17.99
N ILE A 4 -3.75 -11.14 18.40
CA ILE A 4 -2.66 -10.48 17.66
C ILE A 4 -2.52 -11.06 16.25
N GLU A 5 -2.74 -12.37 16.10
CA GLU A 5 -2.78 -13.05 14.81
C GLU A 5 -3.93 -12.52 13.92
N GLN A 6 -5.13 -12.35 14.49
CA GLN A 6 -6.28 -11.78 13.77
C GLN A 6 -6.04 -10.32 13.36
N MET A 7 -5.37 -9.53 14.22
CA MET A 7 -4.96 -8.16 13.90
C MET A 7 -3.97 -8.12 12.73
N ALA A 8 -2.94 -8.97 12.76
CA ALA A 8 -1.94 -9.05 11.69
C ALA A 8 -2.59 -9.42 10.35
N GLU A 9 -3.43 -10.46 10.32
CA GLU A 9 -4.17 -10.82 9.12
C GLU A 9 -5.06 -9.69 8.59
N ARG A 10 -5.76 -8.99 9.49
CA ARG A 10 -6.65 -7.89 9.11
C ARG A 10 -5.88 -6.75 8.46
N HIS A 11 -4.80 -6.26 9.09
CA HIS A 11 -3.97 -5.19 8.53
C HIS A 11 -3.42 -5.53 7.15
N ILE A 12 -3.07 -6.79 6.94
CA ILE A 12 -2.53 -7.25 5.67
C ILE A 12 -3.61 -7.30 4.58
N ARG A 13 -4.80 -7.84 4.87
CA ARG A 13 -5.92 -7.82 3.93
C ARG A 13 -6.35 -6.40 3.57
N GLU A 14 -6.37 -5.50 4.55
CA GLU A 14 -6.62 -4.07 4.33
C GLU A 14 -5.54 -3.46 3.41
N SER A 15 -4.27 -3.80 3.64
CA SER A 15 -3.15 -3.33 2.80
C SER A 15 -3.22 -3.85 1.35
N GLU A 16 -3.68 -5.08 1.13
CA GLU A 16 -3.93 -5.60 -0.24
C GLU A 16 -5.01 -4.78 -0.96
N ALA A 17 -6.10 -4.46 -0.26
CA ALA A 17 -7.18 -3.65 -0.82
C ALA A 17 -6.70 -2.22 -1.17
N ASP A 18 -5.88 -1.62 -0.30
CA ASP A 18 -5.29 -0.31 -0.54
C ASP A 18 -4.36 -0.31 -1.76
N LEU A 19 -3.56 -1.35 -1.95
CA LEU A 19 -2.71 -1.49 -3.13
C LEU A 19 -3.51 -1.59 -4.43
N VAL A 20 -4.60 -2.35 -4.44
CA VAL A 20 -5.51 -2.43 -5.60
C VAL A 20 -6.11 -1.06 -5.91
N HIS A 21 -6.48 -0.30 -4.88
CA HIS A 21 -7.01 1.04 -5.07
C HIS A 21 -5.93 1.99 -5.62
N ILE A 22 -4.72 1.95 -5.07
CA ILE A 22 -3.58 2.73 -5.59
C ILE A 22 -3.32 2.42 -7.06
N ASP A 23 -3.37 1.15 -7.48
CA ASP A 23 -3.23 0.77 -8.90
C ASP A 23 -4.28 1.45 -9.79
N VAL A 24 -5.53 1.57 -9.31
CA VAL A 24 -6.61 2.26 -10.04
C VAL A 24 -6.35 3.76 -10.12
N LEU A 25 -5.99 4.40 -9.00
CA LEU A 25 -5.69 5.82 -8.94
C LEU A 25 -4.49 6.18 -9.81
N MET A 26 -3.45 5.34 -9.83
CA MET A 26 -2.28 5.54 -10.68
C MET A 26 -2.60 5.46 -12.17
N LYS A 27 -3.43 4.50 -12.59
CA LYS A 27 -3.91 4.42 -13.99
C LYS A 27 -4.70 5.67 -14.38
N ARG A 28 -5.45 6.25 -13.45
CA ARG A 28 -6.15 7.53 -13.68
C ARG A 28 -5.16 8.68 -13.78
N ALA A 29 -4.15 8.72 -12.90
CA ALA A 29 -3.14 9.76 -12.89
C ALA A 29 -2.34 9.80 -14.19
N GLN A 30 -1.91 8.64 -14.70
CA GLN A 30 -1.22 8.52 -15.98
C GLN A 30 -2.05 9.04 -17.17
N LYS A 31 -3.38 8.91 -17.12
CA LYS A 31 -4.28 9.41 -18.17
C LYS A 31 -4.52 10.92 -18.10
N MET A 32 -4.45 11.49 -16.89
CA MET A 32 -4.76 12.90 -16.64
C MET A 32 -3.52 13.80 -16.63
N SER A 33 -2.32 13.23 -16.47
CA SER A 33 -1.09 14.00 -16.42
C SER A 33 -0.94 14.90 -17.65
N ALA A 34 -0.80 16.20 -17.40
CA ALA A 34 -0.74 17.23 -18.44
C ALA A 34 0.70 17.67 -18.76
N ASN A 35 1.68 17.34 -17.91
CA ASN A 35 3.07 17.72 -18.09
C ASN A 35 4.06 16.67 -17.55
N ALA A 36 5.33 16.80 -17.94
CA ALA A 36 6.37 15.85 -17.58
C ALA A 36 6.70 15.79 -16.08
N ALA A 37 6.54 16.90 -15.34
CA ALA A 37 6.82 16.92 -13.90
C ALA A 37 5.79 16.11 -13.11
N ASP A 38 4.52 16.27 -13.47
CA ASP A 38 3.39 15.51 -12.96
C ASP A 38 3.54 14.00 -13.23
N GLN A 39 4.03 13.66 -14.43
CA GLN A 39 4.28 12.27 -14.81
C GLN A 39 5.41 11.65 -13.99
N VAL A 40 6.50 12.38 -13.73
CA VAL A 40 7.62 11.91 -12.90
C VAL A 40 7.18 11.68 -11.45
N GLU A 41 6.37 12.56 -10.88
CA GLU A 41 5.85 12.38 -9.51
C GLU A 41 4.88 11.19 -9.43
N ALA A 42 4.02 11.03 -10.42
CA ALA A 42 3.15 9.86 -10.54
C ALA A 42 3.97 8.55 -10.61
N GLU A 43 5.01 8.49 -11.44
CA GLU A 43 5.89 7.33 -11.55
C GLU A 43 6.63 7.03 -10.24
N ARG A 44 7.07 8.07 -9.52
CA ARG A 44 7.69 7.93 -8.20
C ARG A 44 6.75 7.31 -7.17
N LEU A 45 5.49 7.74 -7.14
CA LEU A 45 4.46 7.19 -6.24
C LEU A 45 4.11 5.73 -6.61
N LEU A 46 4.07 5.40 -7.91
CA LEU A 46 3.87 4.02 -8.37
C LEU A 46 5.01 3.10 -7.92
N ASP A 47 6.26 3.51 -8.08
CA ASP A 47 7.42 2.73 -7.64
C ASP A 47 7.39 2.50 -6.12
N GLN A 48 7.00 3.52 -5.33
CA GLN A 48 6.80 3.36 -3.89
C GLN A 48 5.71 2.33 -3.57
N ALA A 49 4.56 2.38 -4.26
CA ALA A 49 3.48 1.42 -4.07
C ALA A 49 3.91 -0.01 -4.44
N MET A 50 4.64 -0.18 -5.55
CA MET A 50 5.18 -1.49 -5.97
C MET A 50 6.15 -2.07 -4.94
N ARG A 51 7.01 -1.24 -4.34
CA ARG A 51 7.91 -1.69 -3.27
C ARG A 51 7.14 -2.12 -2.01
N GLN A 52 6.06 -1.40 -1.66
CA GLN A 52 5.21 -1.80 -0.54
C GLN A 52 4.49 -3.12 -0.82
N ARG A 53 4.00 -3.32 -2.07
CA ARG A 53 3.41 -4.59 -2.51
C ARG A 53 4.37 -5.76 -2.37
N ALA A 54 5.59 -5.63 -2.88
CA ALA A 54 6.60 -6.69 -2.78
C ALA A 54 6.92 -7.06 -1.32
N LYS A 55 6.95 -6.07 -0.41
CA LYS A 55 7.13 -6.35 1.03
C LYS A 55 5.90 -7.06 1.60
N LEU A 56 4.69 -6.56 1.32
CA LEU A 56 3.45 -7.16 1.80
C LEU A 56 3.33 -8.62 1.37
N ASP A 57 3.69 -8.95 0.12
CA ASP A 57 3.71 -10.32 -0.41
C ASP A 57 4.63 -11.24 0.40
N LEU A 58 5.80 -10.74 0.84
CA LEU A 58 6.73 -11.49 1.70
C LEU A 58 6.13 -11.73 3.10
N HIS A 59 5.49 -10.73 3.71
CA HIS A 59 4.85 -10.89 5.03
C HIS A 59 3.64 -11.82 4.97
N LEU A 60 2.87 -11.77 3.88
CA LEU A 60 1.79 -12.72 3.58
C LEU A 60 2.30 -14.15 3.49
N ALA A 61 3.42 -14.35 2.78
CA ALA A 61 4.04 -15.67 2.66
C ALA A 61 4.53 -16.19 4.03
N ALA A 62 5.12 -15.32 4.86
CA ALA A 62 5.58 -15.65 6.21
C ALA A 62 4.43 -16.04 7.15
N LEU A 63 3.29 -15.36 7.08
CA LEU A 63 2.09 -15.76 7.83
C LEU A 63 1.55 -17.11 7.39
N LYS A 64 1.42 -17.32 6.07
CA LYS A 64 0.89 -18.58 5.51
C LYS A 64 1.77 -19.77 5.81
N SER A 65 3.08 -19.59 5.90
CA SER A 65 4.02 -20.67 6.22
C SER A 65 3.95 -21.10 7.69
N LYS A 66 3.23 -20.38 8.56
CA LYS A 66 3.19 -20.59 10.02
C LYS A 66 4.60 -20.72 10.62
N GLN A 67 5.60 -20.14 9.95
CA GLN A 67 6.91 -19.97 10.54
C GLN A 67 6.68 -19.18 11.83
N GLU A 68 7.33 -19.54 12.94
CA GLU A 68 7.28 -18.82 14.22
C GLU A 68 7.70 -17.36 14.01
N SER A 69 6.79 -16.59 13.46
CA SER A 69 6.93 -15.20 13.10
C SER A 69 6.27 -14.49 14.27
N ASP A 70 7.06 -13.69 14.96
CA ASP A 70 6.62 -12.94 16.12
C ASP A 70 5.36 -12.16 15.74
N CYS A 71 4.19 -12.65 16.18
CA CYS A 71 2.90 -12.16 15.70
C CYS A 71 2.73 -10.67 16.05
N GLU A 72 3.39 -10.22 17.13
CA GLU A 72 3.49 -8.82 17.51
C GLU A 72 4.23 -8.00 16.46
N GLN A 73 5.36 -8.51 15.96
CA GLN A 73 6.13 -7.86 14.90
C GLN A 73 5.30 -7.76 13.61
N LEU A 74 4.60 -8.83 13.22
CA LEU A 74 3.75 -8.84 12.03
C LEU A 74 2.56 -7.88 12.15
N ALA A 75 1.95 -7.76 13.33
CA ALA A 75 0.86 -6.83 13.56
C ALA A 75 1.31 -5.37 13.47
N GLU A 76 2.49 -5.05 14.02
CA GLU A 76 3.11 -3.72 13.94
C GLU A 76 3.56 -3.38 12.52
N GLU A 77 4.17 -4.32 11.79
CA GLU A 77 4.51 -4.16 10.38
C GLU A 77 3.26 -3.96 9.52
N GLY A 78 2.21 -4.74 9.75
CA GLY A 78 0.90 -4.57 9.12
C GLY A 78 0.33 -3.16 9.31
N LYS A 79 0.43 -2.62 10.53
CA LYS A 79 0.01 -1.25 10.84
C LYS A 79 0.82 -0.22 10.04
N ARG A 80 2.14 -0.36 9.99
CA ARG A 80 3.03 0.53 9.22
C ARG A 80 2.78 0.47 7.71
N PHE A 81 2.46 -0.71 7.18
CA PHE A 81 2.06 -0.84 5.78
C PHE A 81 0.82 -0.01 5.50
N LYS A 82 -0.22 -0.17 6.32
CA LYS A 82 -1.46 0.60 6.20
C LYS A 82 -1.21 2.10 6.21
N GLU A 83 -0.49 2.62 7.21
CA GLU A 83 -0.16 4.05 7.30
C GLU A 83 0.61 4.56 6.06
N THR A 84 1.52 3.74 5.54
CA THR A 84 2.30 4.11 4.35
C THR A 84 1.43 4.13 3.09
N LEU A 85 0.57 3.13 2.92
CA LEU A 85 -0.34 3.03 1.78
C LEU A 85 -1.40 4.13 1.80
N GLU A 86 -1.97 4.45 2.96
CA GLU A 86 -2.88 5.58 3.13
C GLU A 86 -2.24 6.90 2.72
N LYS A 87 -0.95 7.10 3.08
CA LYS A 87 -0.20 8.29 2.67
C LYS A 87 0.03 8.35 1.16
N ILE A 88 0.41 7.23 0.54
CA ILE A 88 0.59 7.15 -0.92
C ILE A 88 -0.75 7.46 -1.61
N ARG A 89 -1.84 6.85 -1.16
CA ARG A 89 -3.20 7.07 -1.68
C ARG A 89 -3.58 8.56 -1.61
N SER A 90 -3.44 9.17 -0.44
CA SER A 90 -3.76 10.59 -0.22
C SER A 90 -2.96 11.51 -1.16
N ASN A 91 -1.66 11.24 -1.36
CA ASN A 91 -0.84 12.01 -2.29
C ASN A 91 -1.35 11.91 -3.74
N ILE A 92 -1.74 10.70 -4.19
CA ILE A 92 -2.26 10.50 -5.54
C ILE A 92 -3.62 11.20 -5.70
N GLU A 93 -4.48 11.14 -4.69
CA GLU A 93 -5.78 11.82 -4.69
C GLU A 93 -5.63 13.34 -4.78
N VAL A 94 -4.73 13.93 -4.00
CA VAL A 94 -4.42 15.37 -4.05
C VAL A 94 -3.89 15.77 -5.43
N MET A 95 -2.98 14.97 -5.98
CA MET A 95 -2.42 15.20 -7.30
C MET A 95 -3.50 15.15 -8.39
N LEU A 96 -4.37 14.14 -8.37
CA LEU A 96 -5.51 14.02 -9.28
C LEU A 96 -6.49 15.18 -9.17
N ALA A 97 -6.76 15.66 -7.94
CA ALA A 97 -7.64 16.80 -7.70
C ALA A 97 -7.05 18.12 -8.23
N SER A 98 -5.72 18.26 -8.25
CA SER A 98 -5.05 19.45 -8.77
C SER A 98 -5.06 19.56 -10.30
N TRP A 99 -5.43 18.47 -11.00
CA TRP A 99 -5.51 18.39 -12.46
C TRP A 99 -6.94 18.46 -13.02
N LEU A 100 -7.95 18.61 -12.14
CA LEU A 100 -9.36 18.84 -12.51
C LEU A 100 -9.67 20.34 -12.59
#